data_AF-A0A1U9K9C9-F1
#
_entry.id   AF-A0A1U9K9C9-F1
#
_cell.length_a   1.000
_cell.length_b   1.000
_cell.length_c   1.000
_cell.angle_alpha   90.00
_cell.angle_beta   90.00
_cell.angle_gamma   90.00
#
_symmetry.space_group_name_H-M   'P 1'
#
loop_
_entity.id
_entity.type
_entity.pdbx_description
1 polymer ?
#
loop_
_entity_poly.entity_id
_entity_poly.type
_entity_poly.pdbx_seq_one_letter_code
_entity_poly.pdbx_strand_id
1 'polypeptide(L)'
;MQRIEPVEFARKYRNGELRDVLLLDVRETEEWETYRLDEALNIPLETLPDNVSRLEPERLTYVFCAHGVRSQYACEFLQRSGFERVVNVNGGLAAVIHYLEGSDRDTLS
;
A
#
# COMPACT_ATOMS: atom_id res chain seq x y z
N MET A 1 -3.95 -12.47 7.72
CA MET A 1 -3.63 -11.32 6.86
C MET A 1 -2.18 -11.40 6.43
N GLN A 2 -1.89 -11.35 5.14
CA GLN A 2 -0.51 -11.34 4.63
C GLN A 2 0.11 -9.95 4.85
N ARG A 3 1.43 -9.89 5.01
CA ARG A 3 2.19 -8.65 5.26
C ARG A 3 3.46 -8.64 4.42
N ILE A 4 3.91 -7.44 4.07
CA ILE A 4 5.22 -7.21 3.45
C ILE A 4 5.99 -6.18 4.27
N GLU A 5 7.28 -6.41 4.43
CA GLU A 5 8.18 -5.44 5.08
C GLU A 5 8.46 -4.25 4.14
N PRO A 6 8.55 -3.03 4.67
CA PRO A 6 8.69 -1.81 3.85
C PRO A 6 9.95 -1.81 2.98
N VAL A 7 11.05 -2.40 3.45
CA VAL A 7 12.28 -2.56 2.66
C VAL A 7 12.07 -3.42 1.41
N GLU A 8 11.34 -4.52 1.56
CA GLU A 8 11.07 -5.44 0.46
C GLU A 8 10.05 -4.83 -0.50
N PHE A 9 9.02 -4.15 0.02
CA PHE A 9 8.08 -3.39 -0.81
C PHE A 9 8.80 -2.32 -1.64
N ALA A 10 9.67 -1.52 -1.01
CA ALA A 10 10.43 -0.47 -1.67
C ALA A 10 11.37 -1.03 -2.77
N ARG A 11 12.02 -2.17 -2.50
CA ARG A 11 12.84 -2.89 -3.49
C ARG A 11 11.99 -3.32 -4.70
N LYS A 12 10.85 -3.97 -4.45
CA LYS A 12 9.94 -4.42 -5.52
C LYS A 12 9.39 -3.25 -6.33
N TYR A 13 8.98 -2.18 -5.66
CA TYR A 13 8.50 -0.96 -6.27
C TYR A 13 9.55 -0.36 -7.21
N ARG A 14 10.77 -0.15 -6.71
CA ARG A 14 11.91 0.40 -7.49
C ARG A 14 12.28 -0.47 -8.70
N ASN A 15 12.22 -1.78 -8.55
CA ASN A 15 12.53 -2.73 -9.62
C ASN A 15 11.40 -2.86 -10.65
N GLY A 16 10.25 -2.19 -10.46
CA GLY A 16 9.09 -2.32 -11.34
C GLY A 16 8.37 -3.67 -11.22
N GLU A 17 8.61 -4.44 -10.16
CA GLU A 17 7.97 -5.75 -9.92
C GLU A 17 6.49 -5.63 -9.51
N LEU A 18 6.01 -4.41 -9.22
CA LEU A 18 4.66 -4.12 -8.75
C LEU A 18 3.73 -3.49 -9.82
N ARG A 19 4.07 -3.61 -11.11
CA ARG A 19 3.29 -2.97 -12.19
C ARG A 19 1.93 -3.62 -12.45
N ASP A 20 1.81 -4.93 -12.25
CA ASP A 20 0.60 -5.69 -12.53
C ASP A 20 -0.32 -5.90 -11.31
N VAL A 21 0.07 -5.34 -10.15
CA VAL A 21 -0.69 -5.46 -8.89
C VAL A 21 -1.45 -4.16 -8.62
N LEU A 22 -2.43 -4.19 -7.72
CA LEU A 22 -3.07 -2.99 -7.22
C LEU A 22 -2.28 -2.46 -6.02
N LEU A 23 -1.86 -1.20 -6.08
CA LEU A 23 -1.33 -0.47 -4.95
C LEU A 23 -2.44 0.45 -4.42
N LEU A 24 -2.98 0.15 -3.24
CA LEU A 24 -4.12 0.85 -2.65
C LEU A 24 -3.68 1.71 -1.47
N ASP A 25 -3.76 3.03 -1.65
CA ASP A 25 -3.54 4.01 -0.59
C ASP A 25 -4.88 4.39 0.06
N VAL A 26 -5.03 4.05 1.34
CA VAL A 26 -6.27 4.32 2.10
C VAL A 26 -6.18 5.55 3.01
N ARG A 27 -5.20 6.43 2.78
CA ARG A 27 -5.11 7.74 3.42
C ARG A 27 -6.19 8.70 2.91
N GLU A 28 -6.35 9.81 3.62
CA GLU A 28 -7.20 10.90 3.16
C GLU A 28 -6.63 11.53 1.88
N THR A 29 -7.50 12.09 1.06
CA THR A 29 -7.14 12.67 -0.24
C THR A 29 -6.08 13.78 -0.07
N GLU A 30 -6.16 14.58 0.99
CA GLU A 30 -5.22 15.66 1.27
C GLU A 30 -3.80 15.13 1.57
N GLU A 31 -3.70 14.00 2.29
CA GLU A 31 -2.43 13.32 2.53
C GLU A 31 -1.86 12.75 1.23
N TRP A 32 -2.72 12.21 0.37
CA TRP A 32 -2.38 11.66 -0.94
C TRP A 32 -1.87 12.73 -1.91
N GLU A 33 -2.51 13.89 -1.94
CA GLU A 33 -2.11 15.03 -2.79
C GLU A 33 -0.76 15.62 -2.39
N THR A 34 -0.41 15.54 -1.10
CA THR A 34 0.87 16.05 -0.60
C THR A 34 2.04 15.17 -1.02
N TYR A 35 1.87 13.85 -0.95
CA TYR A 35 2.92 12.90 -1.29
C TYR A 35 2.31 11.51 -1.57
N ARG A 36 2.77 10.82 -2.61
CA ARG A 36 2.22 9.51 -3.05
C ARG A 36 3.21 8.67 -3.86
N LEU A 37 2.86 7.41 -4.07
CA LEU A 37 3.43 6.55 -5.11
C LEU A 37 2.62 6.73 -6.39
N ASP A 38 3.27 6.99 -7.52
CA ASP A 38 2.57 7.38 -8.76
C ASP A 38 1.63 6.30 -9.32
N GLU A 39 1.97 5.02 -9.13
CA GLU A 39 1.19 3.87 -9.59
C GLU A 39 0.07 3.46 -8.63
N ALA A 40 -0.08 4.15 -7.51
CA ALA A 40 -1.10 3.82 -6.53
C ALA A 40 -2.45 4.48 -6.81
N LEU A 41 -3.50 3.79 -6.38
CA LEU A 41 -4.88 4.25 -6.38
C LEU A 41 -5.23 4.70 -4.96
N ASN A 42 -5.74 5.92 -4.83
CA ASN A 42 -6.25 6.41 -3.55
C ASN A 42 -7.76 6.15 -3.42
N ILE A 43 -8.13 5.42 -2.37
CA ILE A 43 -9.50 5.29 -1.89
C ILE A 43 -9.43 5.41 -0.36
N PRO A 44 -9.77 6.58 0.22
CA PRO A 44 -9.74 6.77 1.66
C PRO A 44 -10.53 5.69 2.40
N LEU A 45 -10.02 5.25 3.56
CA LEU A 45 -10.63 4.16 4.34
C LEU A 45 -12.13 4.38 4.59
N GLU A 46 -12.54 5.62 4.85
CA GLU A 46 -13.95 5.98 5.10
C GLU A 46 -14.85 5.70 3.89
N THR A 47 -14.33 5.89 2.68
CA THR A 47 -15.08 5.72 1.42
C THR A 47 -14.86 4.35 0.76
N LEU A 48 -13.97 3.53 1.32
CA LEU A 48 -13.65 2.20 0.79
C LEU A 48 -14.88 1.29 0.67
N PRO A 49 -15.82 1.24 1.65
CA PRO A 49 -17.03 0.41 1.53
C PRO A 49 -17.89 0.74 0.31
N ASP A 50 -18.02 2.02 -0.03
CA ASP A 50 -18.83 2.48 -1.15
C ASP A 50 -18.13 2.27 -2.51
N ASN A 51 -16.81 2.11 -2.50
CA ASN A 51 -15.98 1.99 -3.69
C ASN A 51 -15.46 0.57 -3.96
N VAL A 52 -15.67 -0.38 -3.04
CA VAL A 52 -15.11 -1.74 -3.13
C VAL A 52 -15.53 -2.48 -4.40
N SER A 53 -16.75 -2.24 -4.89
CA SER A 53 -17.29 -2.85 -6.11
C SER A 53 -16.58 -2.41 -7.39
N ARG A 54 -15.76 -1.35 -7.33
CA ARG A 54 -14.96 -0.84 -8.45
C ARG A 54 -13.58 -1.50 -8.55
N LEU A 55 -13.22 -2.30 -7.54
CA LEU A 55 -11.94 -2.99 -7.45
C LEU A 55 -12.09 -4.44 -7.94
N GLU A 56 -10.99 -5.03 -8.40
CA GLU A 56 -10.92 -6.41 -8.89
C GLU A 56 -10.50 -7.37 -7.74
N PRO A 57 -11.40 -8.23 -7.20
CA PRO A 57 -11.12 -9.07 -6.03
C PRO A 57 -9.98 -10.09 -6.23
N GLU A 58 -9.74 -10.52 -7.47
CA GLU A 58 -8.72 -11.50 -7.84
C GLU A 58 -7.31 -10.89 -7.98
N ARG A 59 -7.23 -9.56 -8.12
CA ARG A 59 -5.97 -8.85 -8.30
C ARG A 59 -5.23 -8.77 -6.96
N LEU A 60 -3.94 -9.12 -6.99
CA LEU A 60 -3.07 -8.93 -5.82
C LEU A 60 -3.08 -7.45 -5.42
N THR A 61 -3.46 -7.17 -4.19
CA THR A 61 -3.63 -5.82 -3.68
C THR A 61 -2.71 -5.58 -2.49
N TYR A 62 -1.79 -4.63 -2.64
CA TYR A 62 -0.99 -4.10 -1.54
C TYR A 62 -1.69 -2.88 -0.96
N VAL A 63 -1.95 -2.89 0.34
CA VAL A 63 -2.67 -1.81 1.02
C VAL A 63 -1.75 -1.11 2.00
N PHE A 64 -1.74 0.22 1.95
CA PHE A 64 -0.96 1.05 2.86
C PHE A 64 -1.73 2.31 3.24
N CYS A 65 -1.37 2.86 4.40
CA CYS A 65 -1.77 4.19 4.82
C CYS A 65 -0.51 4.95 5.27
N ALA A 66 -0.63 5.99 6.09
CA ALA A 66 0.54 6.73 6.58
C ALA A 66 1.52 5.85 7.37
N HIS A 67 1.02 5.10 8.37
CA HIS A 67 1.84 4.36 9.34
C HIS A 67 1.43 2.89 9.55
N GLY A 68 0.52 2.36 8.73
CA GLY A 68 0.09 0.94 8.76
C GLY A 68 -1.16 0.63 9.60
N VAL A 69 -1.72 1.59 10.35
CA VAL A 69 -2.91 1.38 11.20
C VAL A 69 -4.19 1.27 10.37
N ARG A 70 -4.52 2.30 9.58
CA ARG A 70 -5.72 2.30 8.70
C ARG A 70 -5.69 1.15 7.67
N SER A 71 -4.51 0.81 7.15
CA SER A 71 -4.38 -0.24 6.14
C SER A 71 -4.67 -1.63 6.69
N GLN A 72 -4.43 -1.88 7.98
CA GLN A 72 -4.86 -3.12 8.61
C GLN A 72 -6.39 -3.28 8.57
N TYR A 73 -7.13 -2.23 8.93
CA TYR A 73 -8.60 -2.24 8.85
C TYR A 73 -9.10 -2.40 7.41
N ALA A 74 -8.48 -1.70 6.46
CA ALA A 74 -8.80 -1.84 5.04
C ALA A 74 -8.56 -3.27 4.54
N CYS A 75 -7.46 -3.91 4.93
CA CYS A 75 -7.19 -5.30 4.56
C CYS A 75 -8.26 -6.25 5.11
N GLU A 76 -8.62 -6.12 6.38
CA GLU A 76 -9.67 -6.94 6.98
C GLU A 76 -11.02 -6.75 6.29
N PHE A 77 -11.35 -5.50 5.92
CA PHE A 77 -12.56 -5.19 5.16
C PHE A 77 -12.55 -5.83 3.77
N LEU A 78 -11.46 -5.68 3.01
CA LEU A 78 -11.31 -6.24 1.66
C LEU A 78 -11.40 -7.78 1.70
N GLN A 79 -10.75 -8.42 2.67
CA GLN A 79 -10.83 -9.88 2.85
C GLN A 79 -12.27 -10.35 3.10
N ARG A 80 -13.02 -9.64 3.96
CA ARG A 80 -14.45 -9.94 4.18
C ARG A 80 -15.32 -9.67 2.95
N SER A 81 -14.85 -8.81 2.05
CA SER A 81 -15.51 -8.46 0.79
C SER A 81 -15.12 -9.36 -0.38
N GLY A 82 -14.39 -10.45 -0.14
CA GLY A 82 -14.05 -11.46 -1.15
C GLY A 82 -12.68 -11.29 -1.81
N PHE A 83 -11.84 -10.35 -1.35
CA PHE A 83 -10.48 -10.20 -1.87
C PHE A 83 -9.58 -11.29 -1.27
N GLU A 84 -9.16 -12.23 -2.09
CA GLU A 84 -8.36 -13.37 -1.63
C GLU A 84 -6.87 -13.01 -1.43
N ARG A 85 -6.39 -12.00 -2.16
CA ARG A 85 -4.97 -11.66 -2.28
C ARG A 85 -4.69 -10.23 -1.80
N VAL A 86 -4.77 -10.04 -0.49
CA VAL A 86 -4.53 -8.74 0.16
C VAL A 86 -3.30 -8.78 1.06
N VAL A 87 -2.39 -7.83 0.86
CA VAL A 87 -1.13 -7.70 1.59
C VAL A 87 -1.04 -6.33 2.26
N ASN A 88 -0.94 -6.29 3.58
CA ASN A 88 -0.70 -5.05 4.31
C ASN A 88 0.78 -4.66 4.26
N VAL A 89 1.09 -3.42 3.89
CA VAL A 89 2.46 -2.88 3.94
C VAL A 89 2.76 -2.39 5.37
N ASN A 90 3.72 -3.04 6.03
CA ASN A 90 4.10 -2.68 7.39
C ASN A 90 4.74 -1.29 7.45
N GLY A 91 4.41 -0.52 8.48
CA GLY A 91 4.92 0.86 8.66
C GLY A 91 4.33 1.89 7.70
N GLY A 92 3.45 1.49 6.77
CA GLY A 92 2.79 2.38 5.82
C GLY A 92 3.75 3.08 4.86
N LEU A 93 3.25 4.13 4.21
CA LEU A 93 4.00 4.91 3.24
C LEU A 93 5.23 5.56 3.87
N ALA A 94 5.14 6.04 5.12
CA ALA A 94 6.26 6.67 5.81
C ALA A 94 7.51 5.76 5.85
N ALA A 95 7.31 4.48 6.16
CA ALA A 95 8.41 3.52 6.17
C ALA A 95 8.91 3.19 4.76
N VAL A 96 8.02 3.05 3.77
CA VAL A 96 8.42 2.81 2.36
C VAL A 96 9.31 3.94 1.84
N ILE A 97 8.95 5.20 2.14
CA ILE A 97 9.68 6.36 1.65
C ILE A 97 11.06 6.47 2.26
N HIS A 98 11.19 6.14 3.55
CA HIS A 98 12.49 6.02 4.17
C HIS A 98 13.44 5.10 3.37
N TYR A 99 12.95 3.98 2.83
CA TYR A 99 13.77 3.07 2.01
C TYR A 99 13.90 3.51 0.54
N LEU A 100 12.93 4.23 -0.03
CA LEU A 100 13.05 4.77 -1.39
C LEU A 100 14.06 5.92 -1.43
N GLU A 101 13.98 6.86 -0.49
CA GLU A 101 14.87 8.02 -0.37
C GLU A 101 16.22 7.68 0.27
N GLY A 102 16.28 6.66 1.14
CA GLY A 102 17.47 6.25 1.88
C GLY A 102 18.56 5.52 1.08
N SER A 103 18.45 5.49 -0.25
CA SER A 103 19.26 4.65 -1.15
C SER A 103 20.70 5.10 -1.39
N ASP A 104 21.32 5.85 -0.48
CA ASP A 104 22.73 6.29 -0.58
C ASP A 104 23.55 6.14 0.72
N ARG A 105 23.05 5.50 1.79
CA ARG A 105 23.83 5.41 3.05
C ARG A 105 24.15 4.04 3.64
N ASP A 106 23.66 2.95 3.06
CA ASP A 106 24.02 1.60 3.52
C ASP A 106 24.91 0.84 2.52
N THR A 107 25.88 1.55 1.94
CA THR A 107 27.15 0.93 1.56
C THR A 107 28.19 1.35 2.60
N LEU A 108 28.19 0.69 3.77
CA LEU A 108 29.32 0.53 4.70
C LEU A 108 28.79 0.08 6.07
N SER A 109 28.74 -1.23 6.29
CA SER A 109 29.33 -1.94 7.45
C SER A 109 29.14 -3.44 7.29
#